data_AF-A0AAE1F6H7-F1
#
_entry.id   AF-A0AAE1F6H7-F1
#
_cell.length_a   1.000
_cell.length_b   1.000
_cell.length_c   1.000
_cell.angle_alpha   90.00
_cell.angle_beta   90.00
_cell.angle_gamma   90.00
#
_symmetry.space_group_name_H-M   'P 1'
#
loop_
_entity.id
_entity.type
_entity.pdbx_description
1 polymer ?
#
loop_
_entity_poly.entity_id
_entity_poly.type
_entity_poly.pdbx_seq_one_letter_code
_entity_poly.pdbx_strand_id
1 'polypeptide(L)'
;MQAIQGVMVTRLTRNNPVIISYAHKVFGSLDLTEAQWKQCEEQMKMNVVYQLLQAKKQESERLERQGKVRYEYDSDEDVEGGTWEHKRRAMEMQETQAKAVELTNSAEGKHHIGDFLPPDELARFMEKYRAIKEGHYQDHKLTEENVGYRMLKSMGWTEGMGLGAEGKGITTPVNQ
;
A
#
# COMPACT_ATOMS: atom_id res chain seq x y z
N MET A 1 32.84 -3.89 -27.87
CA MET A 1 32.29 -2.57 -28.26
C MET A 1 31.19 -2.18 -27.29
N GLN A 2 31.55 -1.76 -26.06
CA GLN A 2 30.62 -1.53 -24.94
C GLN A 2 30.68 -0.07 -24.47
N ALA A 3 30.88 0.87 -25.39
CA ALA A 3 31.18 2.28 -25.07
C ALA A 3 30.18 3.28 -25.66
N ILE A 4 28.94 2.85 -25.94
CA ILE A 4 27.89 3.74 -26.49
C ILE A 4 26.58 3.65 -25.69
N GLN A 5 26.65 3.26 -24.42
CA GLN A 5 25.55 3.55 -23.50
C GLN A 5 25.77 4.94 -22.91
N GLY A 6 24.90 5.90 -23.27
CA GLY A 6 24.90 7.25 -22.69
C GLY A 6 25.68 8.32 -23.46
N VAL A 7 26.22 8.02 -24.64
CA VAL A 7 26.86 9.05 -25.49
C VAL A 7 25.78 9.90 -26.15
N MET A 8 25.63 11.14 -25.72
CA MET A 8 24.78 12.11 -26.41
C MET A 8 25.34 12.32 -27.84
N VAL A 9 24.49 12.17 -28.85
CA VAL A 9 24.82 12.37 -30.27
C VAL A 9 25.45 13.75 -30.52
N THR A 10 25.12 14.73 -29.67
CA THR A 10 25.66 16.10 -29.68
C THR A 10 27.13 16.20 -29.27
N ARG A 11 27.71 15.19 -28.61
CA ARG A 11 29.12 15.15 -28.16
C ARG A 11 30.04 14.38 -29.12
N LEU A 12 29.49 13.82 -30.19
CA LEU A 12 30.25 13.15 -31.25
C LEU A 12 30.71 14.20 -32.27
N THR A 13 31.84 14.85 -31.99
CA THR A 13 32.49 15.83 -32.87
C THR A 13 33.87 15.33 -33.31
N ARG A 14 34.48 15.97 -34.31
CA ARG A 14 35.83 15.65 -34.83
C ARG A 14 36.90 15.41 -33.76
N ASN A 15 36.81 16.07 -32.60
CA ASN A 15 37.77 15.95 -31.52
C ASN A 15 37.58 14.68 -30.67
N ASN A 16 36.56 13.88 -30.94
CA ASN A 16 36.26 12.67 -30.21
C ASN A 16 37.19 11.53 -30.66
N PRO A 17 37.88 10.83 -29.74
CA PRO A 17 38.79 9.73 -30.07
C PRO A 17 38.12 8.59 -30.84
N VAL A 18 36.80 8.44 -30.69
CA VAL A 18 36.00 7.44 -31.41
C VAL A 18 35.85 7.80 -32.89
N ILE A 19 35.72 9.09 -33.22
CA ILE A 19 35.61 9.55 -34.61
C ILE A 19 36.98 9.54 -35.27
N ILE A 20 38.04 9.90 -34.54
CA ILE A 20 39.42 9.84 -35.03
C ILE A 20 39.83 8.40 -35.36
N SER A 21 39.51 7.44 -34.50
CA SER A 21 39.78 6.01 -34.76
C SER A 21 38.94 5.46 -35.91
N TYR A 22 37.67 5.85 -36.03
CA TYR A 22 36.82 5.50 -37.16
C TYR A 22 37.35 6.09 -38.48
N ALA A 23 37.75 7.36 -38.49
CA ALA A 23 38.34 8.03 -39.64
C ALA A 23 39.63 7.36 -40.11
N HIS A 24 40.53 7.02 -39.18
CA HIS A 24 41.74 6.26 -39.49
C HIS A 24 41.42 4.87 -40.08
N LYS A 25 40.36 4.20 -39.60
CA LYS A 25 39.94 2.90 -40.11
C LYS A 25 39.35 2.97 -41.52
N VAL A 26 38.54 4.00 -41.81
CA VAL A 26 37.84 4.14 -43.09
C VAL A 26 38.73 4.74 -44.18
N PHE A 27 39.56 5.72 -43.83
CA PHE A 27 40.37 6.47 -44.80
C PHE A 27 41.87 6.18 -44.74
N GLY A 28 42.35 5.45 -43.72
CA GLY A 28 43.76 5.06 -43.61
C GLY A 28 44.73 6.20 -43.25
N SER A 29 44.26 7.45 -43.21
CA SER A 29 45.04 8.63 -42.82
C SER A 29 44.16 9.62 -42.02
N LEU A 30 44.81 10.58 -41.35
CA LEU A 30 44.13 11.64 -40.57
C LEU A 30 44.10 12.99 -41.29
N ASP A 31 44.77 13.08 -42.46
CA ASP A 31 44.81 14.27 -43.31
C ASP A 31 43.56 14.36 -44.19
N LEU A 32 42.40 14.50 -43.55
CA LEU A 32 41.10 14.52 -44.21
C LEU A 32 40.59 15.94 -44.40
N THR A 33 39.89 16.15 -45.52
CA THR A 33 39.15 17.38 -45.80
C THR A 33 37.99 17.55 -44.82
N GLU A 34 37.51 18.78 -44.65
CA GLU A 34 36.38 19.08 -43.76
C GLU A 34 35.11 18.30 -44.15
N ALA A 35 34.88 18.08 -45.45
CA ALA A 35 33.79 17.26 -45.94
C ALA A 35 33.89 15.78 -45.52
N GLN A 36 35.10 15.20 -45.59
CA GLN A 36 35.34 13.81 -45.15
C GLN A 36 35.18 13.64 -43.64
N TRP A 37 35.62 14.63 -42.85
CA TRP A 37 35.39 14.64 -41.40
C TRP A 37 33.90 14.70 -41.05
N LYS A 38 33.14 15.56 -41.75
CA LYS A 38 31.69 15.67 -41.58
C LYS A 38 30.98 14.35 -41.92
N GLN A 39 31.40 13.68 -43.00
CA GLN A 39 30.85 12.37 -43.38
C GLN A 39 31.12 11.30 -42.32
N CYS A 40 32.33 11.21 -41.77
CA CYS A 40 32.66 10.31 -40.65
C CYS A 40 31.76 10.56 -39.44
N GLU A 41 31.58 11.83 -39.10
CA GLU A 41 30.76 12.25 -37.98
C GLU A 41 29.28 11.86 -38.18
N GLU A 42 28.72 12.16 -39.34
CA GLU A 42 27.33 11.83 -39.69
C GLU A 42 27.09 10.32 -39.71
N GLN A 43 27.97 9.54 -40.34
CA GLN A 43 27.86 8.09 -40.37
C GLN A 43 27.88 7.48 -38.96
N MET A 44 28.77 7.97 -38.10
CA MET A 44 28.86 7.48 -36.73
C MET A 44 27.60 7.83 -35.93
N LYS A 45 27.12 9.07 -36.04
CA LYS A 45 25.86 9.50 -35.41
C LYS A 45 24.67 8.65 -35.86
N MET A 46 24.56 8.39 -37.16
CA MET A 46 23.50 7.54 -37.72
C MET A 46 23.54 6.11 -37.17
N ASN A 47 24.74 5.53 -37.05
CA ASN A 47 24.91 4.19 -36.48
C ASN A 47 24.49 4.15 -34.99
N VAL A 48 24.87 5.16 -34.21
CA VAL A 48 24.44 5.27 -32.80
C VAL A 48 22.93 5.38 -32.68
N VAL A 49 22.29 6.23 -33.49
CA VAL A 49 20.83 6.37 -33.49
C VAL A 49 20.14 5.06 -33.88
N TYR A 50 20.65 4.37 -34.89
CA TYR A 50 20.12 3.07 -35.32
C TYR A 50 20.17 2.03 -34.19
N GLN A 51 21.29 1.93 -33.47
CA GLN A 51 21.43 1.03 -32.32
C GLN A 51 20.46 1.37 -31.19
N LEU A 52 20.26 2.67 -30.91
CA LEU A 52 19.30 3.12 -29.91
C LEU A 52 17.86 2.80 -30.30
N LEU A 53 17.50 2.98 -31.57
CA LEU A 53 16.17 2.62 -32.09
C LEU A 53 15.91 1.13 -31.98
N GLN A 54 16.90 0.29 -32.33
CA GLN A 54 16.77 -1.15 -32.17
C GLN A 54 16.61 -1.57 -30.71
N ALA A 55 17.41 -1.00 -29.81
CA ALA A 55 17.31 -1.28 -28.38
C ALA A 55 15.93 -0.88 -27.82
N LYS A 56 15.43 0.31 -28.20
CA LYS A 56 14.09 0.78 -27.81
C LYS A 56 12.97 -0.11 -28.36
N LYS A 57 13.10 -0.58 -29.60
CA LYS A 57 12.15 -1.51 -30.21
C LYS A 57 12.10 -2.85 -29.44
N GLN A 58 13.27 -3.41 -29.11
CA GLN A 58 13.36 -4.65 -28.32
C GLN A 58 12.80 -4.47 -26.91
N GLU A 59 13.04 -3.31 -26.29
CA GLU A 59 12.48 -2.98 -24.98
C GLU A 59 10.95 -2.90 -25.02
N SER A 60 10.39 -2.22 -26.03
CA SER A 60 8.94 -2.17 -26.26
C SER A 60 8.35 -3.56 -26.44
N GLU A 61 8.94 -4.38 -27.30
CA GLU A 61 8.44 -5.75 -27.55
C GLU A 61 8.53 -6.62 -26.29
N ARG A 62 9.57 -6.43 -25.47
CA ARG A 62 9.69 -7.10 -24.16
C ARG A 62 8.61 -6.63 -23.19
N LEU A 63 8.30 -5.34 -23.16
CA LEU A 63 7.24 -4.76 -22.33
C LEU A 63 5.85 -5.24 -22.78
N GLU A 64 5.61 -5.31 -24.09
CA GLU A 64 4.40 -5.87 -24.70
C GLU A 64 4.23 -7.35 -24.30
N ARG A 65 5.29 -8.17 -24.39
CA ARG A 65 5.25 -9.56 -23.88
C ARG A 65 5.04 -9.66 -22.37
N GLN A 66 5.47 -8.66 -21.61
CA GLN A 66 5.23 -8.57 -20.16
C GLN A 66 3.84 -8.02 -19.81
N GLY A 67 3.00 -7.71 -20.81
CA GLY A 67 1.64 -7.20 -20.59
C GLY A 67 1.58 -5.80 -19.98
N LYS A 68 2.69 -5.05 -19.97
CA LYS A 68 2.69 -3.66 -19.53
C LYS A 68 2.16 -2.79 -20.67
N VAL A 69 0.86 -2.51 -20.57
CA VAL A 69 0.02 -1.84 -21.56
C VAL A 69 0.64 -0.52 -22.06
N ARG A 70 0.79 -0.43 -23.39
CA ARG A 70 0.95 0.85 -24.11
C ARG A 70 -0.44 1.52 -24.16
N TYR A 71 -0.54 2.78 -23.74
CA TYR A 71 -1.75 3.58 -23.92
C TYR A 71 -1.92 3.88 -25.42
N GLU A 72 -2.52 2.94 -26.16
CA GLU A 72 -3.04 3.21 -27.49
C GLU A 72 -4.52 3.52 -27.33
N TYR A 73 -4.91 4.71 -27.80
CA TYR A 73 -6.33 4.99 -28.04
C TYR A 73 -6.74 4.19 -29.26
N ASP A 74 -7.29 3.01 -29.02
CA ASP A 74 -7.87 2.20 -30.08
C ASP A 74 -9.31 2.69 -30.31
N SER A 75 -9.50 3.30 -31.47
CA SER A 75 -10.81 3.66 -31.99
C SER A 75 -11.52 2.35 -32.40
N ASP A 76 -12.58 2.02 -31.65
CA ASP A 76 -13.87 1.49 -32.13
C ASP A 76 -14.05 0.16 -32.91
N GLU A 77 -13.17 -0.86 -32.86
CA GLU A 77 -13.46 -2.12 -33.62
C GLU A 77 -13.72 -3.44 -32.86
N ASP A 78 -13.84 -3.48 -31.52
CA ASP A 78 -14.49 -4.64 -30.87
C ASP A 78 -15.15 -4.31 -29.53
N VAL A 79 -16.49 -4.27 -29.52
CA VAL A 79 -17.32 -3.90 -28.35
C VAL A 79 -17.99 -5.11 -27.68
N GLU A 80 -17.58 -6.34 -28.01
CA GLU A 80 -18.07 -7.53 -27.31
C GLU A 80 -17.49 -7.56 -25.88
N GLY A 81 -18.35 -7.30 -24.88
CA GLY A 81 -17.98 -7.22 -23.47
C GLY A 81 -17.43 -5.84 -23.00
N GLY A 82 -17.50 -4.80 -23.83
CA GLY A 82 -17.09 -3.43 -23.50
C GLY A 82 -15.59 -3.15 -23.69
N THR A 83 -15.18 -1.90 -23.44
CA THR A 83 -13.78 -1.45 -23.60
C THR A 83 -12.81 -2.20 -22.66
N TRP A 84 -11.49 -2.07 -22.89
CA TRP A 84 -10.48 -2.65 -21.98
C TRP A 84 -10.67 -2.22 -20.52
N GLU A 85 -11.13 -1.00 -20.28
CA GLU A 85 -11.48 -0.55 -18.92
C GLU A 85 -12.66 -1.33 -18.33
N HIS A 86 -13.68 -1.66 -19.13
CA HIS A 86 -14.79 -2.50 -18.68
C HIS A 86 -14.33 -3.91 -18.36
N LYS A 87 -13.46 -4.50 -19.20
CA LYS A 87 -12.88 -5.83 -18.97
C LYS A 87 -12.03 -5.84 -17.69
N ARG A 88 -11.22 -4.80 -17.46
CA ARG A 88 -10.42 -4.65 -16.22
C ARG A 88 -11.32 -4.54 -14.99
N ARG A 89 -12.35 -3.69 -15.02
CA ARG A 89 -13.28 -3.57 -13.89
C ARG A 89 -14.11 -4.84 -13.67
N ALA A 90 -14.47 -5.56 -14.73
CA ALA A 90 -15.16 -6.84 -14.62
C ALA A 90 -14.30 -7.89 -13.91
N MET A 91 -13.00 -7.95 -14.22
CA MET A 91 -12.04 -8.80 -13.51
C MET A 91 -11.92 -8.39 -12.03
N GLU A 92 -11.75 -7.10 -11.73
CA GLU A 92 -11.71 -6.58 -10.36
C GLU A 92 -12.99 -6.93 -9.58
N MET A 93 -14.16 -6.84 -10.22
CA MET A 93 -15.45 -7.24 -9.65
C MET A 93 -15.50 -8.74 -9.37
N GLN A 94 -15.01 -9.58 -10.28
CA GLN A 94 -14.99 -11.04 -10.10
C GLN A 94 -14.09 -11.45 -8.92
N GLU A 95 -12.92 -10.82 -8.78
CA GLU A 95 -12.03 -11.06 -7.63
C GLU A 95 -12.71 -10.65 -6.31
N THR A 96 -13.37 -9.50 -6.30
CA THR A 96 -14.13 -9.03 -5.14
C THR A 96 -15.26 -9.99 -4.77
N GLN A 97 -15.99 -10.49 -5.77
CA GLN A 97 -17.05 -11.48 -5.58
C GLN A 97 -16.50 -12.78 -4.98
N ALA A 98 -15.41 -13.32 -5.53
CA ALA A 98 -14.80 -14.54 -5.03
C ALA A 98 -14.36 -14.40 -3.57
N LYS A 99 -13.71 -13.28 -3.22
CA LYS A 99 -13.31 -12.97 -1.85
C LYS A 99 -14.50 -12.86 -0.90
N ALA A 100 -15.59 -12.24 -1.35
CA ALA A 100 -16.81 -12.14 -0.54
C ALA A 100 -17.41 -13.53 -0.24
N VAL A 101 -17.49 -14.40 -1.24
CA VAL A 101 -17.96 -15.79 -1.08
C VAL A 101 -17.06 -16.56 -0.11
N GLU A 102 -15.73 -16.44 -0.24
CA GLU A 102 -14.78 -17.07 0.68
C GLU A 102 -14.99 -16.62 2.13
N LEU A 103 -15.19 -15.33 2.35
CA LEU A 103 -15.46 -14.77 3.68
C LEU A 103 -16.81 -15.24 4.24
N THR A 104 -17.85 -15.30 3.41
CA THR A 104 -19.17 -15.83 3.82
C THR A 104 -19.08 -17.30 4.20
N ASN A 105 -18.43 -18.13 3.39
CA ASN A 105 -18.21 -19.54 3.71
C ASN A 105 -17.37 -19.71 4.99
N SER A 106 -16.36 -18.87 5.18
CA SER A 106 -15.51 -18.88 6.39
C SER A 106 -16.24 -18.39 7.65
N ALA A 107 -17.36 -17.71 7.48
CA ALA A 107 -18.23 -17.23 8.55
C ALA A 107 -19.44 -18.14 8.79
N GLU A 108 -19.71 -19.11 7.89
CA GLU A 108 -20.81 -20.04 8.03
C GLU A 108 -20.63 -20.88 9.30
N GLY A 109 -21.67 -20.93 10.15
CA GLY A 109 -21.65 -21.64 11.43
C GLY A 109 -21.07 -20.85 12.61
N LYS A 110 -20.50 -19.66 12.40
CA LYS A 110 -20.08 -18.75 13.49
C LYS A 110 -21.26 -17.89 13.91
N HIS A 111 -21.88 -18.23 15.04
CA HIS A 111 -23.10 -17.56 15.52
C HIS A 111 -22.92 -16.95 16.92
N HIS A 112 -21.87 -17.30 17.65
CA HIS A 112 -21.61 -16.76 18.97
C HIS A 112 -20.55 -15.65 18.92
N ILE A 113 -20.66 -14.64 19.79
CA ILE A 113 -19.68 -13.56 19.88
C ILE A 113 -18.25 -14.08 20.15
N GLY A 114 -18.13 -15.25 20.78
CA GLY A 114 -16.86 -15.94 20.99
C GLY A 114 -16.20 -16.50 19.73
N ASP A 115 -16.92 -16.62 18.61
CA ASP A 115 -16.35 -17.07 17.33
C ASP A 115 -15.69 -15.91 16.55
N PHE A 116 -15.98 -14.67 16.95
CA PHE A 116 -15.51 -13.44 16.31
C PHE A 116 -14.51 -12.66 17.16
N LEU A 117 -14.39 -12.98 18.45
CA LEU A 117 -13.41 -12.39 19.35
C LEU A 117 -12.22 -13.34 19.56
N PRO A 118 -10.97 -12.82 19.55
CA PRO A 118 -9.82 -13.57 20.03
C PRO A 118 -10.06 -14.13 21.45
N PRO A 119 -9.53 -15.32 21.80
CA PRO A 119 -9.76 -15.95 23.10
C PRO A 119 -9.46 -15.05 24.30
N ASP A 120 -8.42 -14.22 24.20
CA ASP A 120 -8.01 -13.29 25.26
C ASP A 120 -9.02 -12.14 25.46
N GLU A 121 -9.63 -11.64 24.38
CA GLU A 121 -10.65 -10.58 24.46
C GLU A 121 -11.98 -11.15 24.97
N LEU A 122 -12.33 -12.36 24.55
CA LEU A 122 -13.49 -13.08 25.06
C LEU A 122 -13.37 -13.34 26.56
N ALA A 123 -12.19 -13.73 27.05
CA ALA A 123 -11.94 -13.95 28.47
C ALA A 123 -12.14 -12.66 29.28
N ARG A 124 -11.58 -11.54 28.84
CA ARG A 124 -11.77 -10.21 29.48
C ARG A 124 -13.24 -9.76 29.47
N PHE A 125 -13.95 -10.02 28.36
CA PHE A 125 -15.38 -9.71 28.26
C PHE A 125 -16.21 -10.55 29.23
N MET A 126 -15.95 -11.86 29.30
CA MET A 126 -16.63 -12.77 30.22
C MET A 126 -16.32 -12.48 31.68
N GLU A 127 -15.08 -12.08 32.01
CA GLU A 127 -14.67 -11.65 33.35
C GLU A 127 -15.45 -10.41 33.80
N LYS A 128 -15.53 -9.38 32.95
CA LYS A 128 -16.35 -8.19 33.23
C LYS A 128 -17.83 -8.51 33.39
N TYR A 129 -18.38 -9.35 32.49
CA TYR A 129 -19.79 -9.74 32.56
C TYR A 129 -20.09 -10.53 33.84
N ARG A 130 -19.20 -11.44 34.24
CA ARG A 130 -19.32 -12.19 35.51
C ARG A 130 -19.23 -11.27 36.72
N ALA A 131 -18.27 -10.35 36.76
CA ALA A 131 -18.14 -9.37 37.83
C ALA A 131 -19.41 -8.52 38.01
N ILE A 132 -20.02 -8.09 36.90
CA ILE A 132 -21.30 -7.36 36.92
C ILE A 132 -22.46 -8.26 37.37
N LYS A 133 -22.56 -9.50 36.85
CA LYS A 133 -23.67 -10.42 37.13
C LYS A 133 -23.65 -10.98 38.56
N GLU A 134 -22.49 -11.26 39.10
CA GLU A 134 -22.31 -11.76 40.47
C GLU A 134 -22.35 -10.63 41.51
N GLY A 135 -22.59 -9.39 41.08
CA GLY A 135 -22.70 -8.24 41.99
C GLY A 135 -21.37 -7.92 42.68
N HIS A 136 -20.24 -8.33 42.09
CA HIS A 136 -18.90 -7.98 42.57
C HIS A 136 -18.59 -6.52 42.20
N TYR A 137 -19.34 -5.58 42.79
CA TYR A 137 -19.04 -4.15 42.83
C TYR A 137 -17.75 -3.82 43.64
N GLN A 138 -17.03 -4.84 44.11
CA GLN A 138 -15.82 -4.68 44.90
C GLN A 138 -14.73 -3.93 44.13
N ASP A 139 -14.65 -4.15 42.81
CA ASP A 139 -13.65 -3.50 41.94
C ASP A 139 -14.01 -2.05 41.59
N HIS A 140 -15.23 -1.61 41.89
CA HIS A 140 -15.71 -0.24 41.69
C HIS A 140 -16.21 0.39 43.00
N LYS A 141 -15.57 0.05 44.11
CA LYS A 141 -15.78 0.74 45.38
C LYS A 141 -15.49 2.24 45.21
N LEU A 142 -16.36 3.10 45.73
CA LEU A 142 -16.14 4.55 45.71
C LEU A 142 -14.84 4.85 46.44
N THR A 143 -13.82 5.28 45.71
CA THR A 143 -12.53 5.69 46.26
C THR A 143 -12.62 7.13 46.79
N GLU A 144 -11.63 7.55 47.59
CA GLU A 144 -11.57 8.90 48.15
C GLU A 144 -11.49 10.02 47.09
N GLU A 145 -11.22 9.65 45.84
CA GLU A 145 -11.17 10.54 44.68
C GLU A 145 -12.57 10.92 44.17
N ASN A 146 -13.61 10.13 44.50
CA ASN A 146 -14.97 10.42 44.08
C ASN A 146 -15.54 11.65 44.81
N VAL A 147 -16.11 12.59 44.05
CA VAL A 147 -16.68 13.83 44.59
C VAL A 147 -17.77 13.57 45.63
N GLY A 148 -18.65 12.58 45.40
CA GLY A 148 -19.70 12.18 46.34
C GLY A 148 -19.14 11.59 47.63
N TYR A 149 -18.08 10.79 47.54
CA TYR A 149 -17.39 10.24 48.71
C TYR A 149 -16.80 11.36 49.60
N ARG A 150 -16.14 12.35 48.99
CA ARG A 150 -15.61 13.52 49.70
C ARG A 150 -16.72 14.37 50.33
N MET A 151 -17.83 14.55 49.63
CA MET A 151 -19.00 15.27 50.15
C MET A 151 -19.58 14.55 51.38
N LEU A 152 -19.78 13.23 51.31
CA LEU A 152 -20.27 12.43 52.43
C LEU A 152 -19.32 12.54 53.64
N LYS A 153 -18.01 12.36 53.41
CA LYS A 153 -16.97 12.51 54.45
C LYS A 153 -17.00 13.90 55.08
N SER A 154 -17.18 14.96 54.28
CA SER A 154 -17.28 16.35 54.76
C SER A 154 -18.53 16.61 55.60
N MET A 155 -19.62 15.88 55.34
CA MET A 155 -20.88 15.95 56.10
C MET A 155 -20.90 15.04 57.33
N GLY A 156 -19.77 14.42 57.68
CA GLY A 156 -19.61 13.59 58.86
C GLY A 156 -19.97 12.11 58.67
N TRP A 157 -20.20 11.66 57.43
CA TRP A 157 -20.37 10.24 57.13
C TRP A 157 -19.01 9.53 57.09
N THR A 158 -18.94 8.34 57.69
CA THR A 158 -17.74 7.49 57.71
C THR A 158 -18.00 6.17 57.00
N GLU A 159 -16.97 5.66 56.35
CA GLU A 159 -17.05 4.39 55.62
C GLU A 159 -17.45 3.24 56.56
N GLY A 160 -18.49 2.49 56.19
CA GLY A 160 -19.04 1.40 56.99
C GLY A 160 -20.18 1.78 57.94
N MET A 161 -20.45 3.08 58.13
CA MET A 161 -21.60 3.55 58.91
C MET A 161 -22.82 3.79 58.00
N GLY A 162 -24.01 3.40 58.47
CA GLY A 162 -25.26 3.68 57.77
C GLY A 162 -25.58 5.18 57.78
N LEU A 163 -26.43 5.63 56.85
CA LEU A 163 -26.92 7.01 56.84
C LEU A 163 -28.06 7.21 57.86
N GLY A 164 -28.30 8.45 58.29
CA GLY A 164 -29.37 8.84 59.22
C GLY A 164 -28.87 9.26 60.60
N ALA A 165 -29.78 9.80 61.43
CA ALA A 165 -29.45 10.45 62.70
C ALA A 165 -28.69 9.55 63.70
N GLU A 166 -28.93 8.24 63.66
CA GLU A 166 -28.26 7.25 64.53
C GLU A 166 -27.27 6.34 63.77
N GLY A 167 -27.00 6.62 62.49
CA GLY A 167 -26.11 5.79 61.67
C GLY A 167 -26.63 4.38 61.36
N LYS A 168 -27.93 4.12 61.59
CA LYS A 168 -28.59 2.81 61.44
C LYS A 168 -29.16 2.54 60.05
N GLY A 169 -28.91 3.41 59.07
CA GLY A 169 -29.32 3.20 57.69
C GLY A 169 -28.67 1.97 57.06
N ILE A 170 -29.19 1.55 55.91
CA ILE A 170 -28.61 0.42 55.15
C ILE A 170 -27.14 0.70 54.80
N THR A 171 -26.26 -0.24 55.13
CA THR A 171 -24.81 -0.16 54.86
C THR A 171 -24.42 -0.84 53.55
N THR A 172 -25.28 -1.73 53.05
CA THR A 172 -25.10 -2.44 51.78
C THR A 172 -26.21 -2.02 50.81
N PRO A 173 -25.90 -1.85 49.52
CA PRO A 173 -26.90 -1.56 48.51
C PRO A 173 -27.87 -2.73 48.37
N VAL A 174 -29.14 -2.42 48.09
CA VAL A 174 -30.15 -3.43 47.80
C VAL A 174 -29.97 -3.94 46.35
N ASN A 175 -29.95 -5.26 46.17
CA ASN A 175 -30.00 -5.86 44.82
C ASN A 175 -31.45 -5.78 44.29
N GLN A 176 -31.62 -5.42 43.01
CA GLN A 176 -32.90 -5.54 42.30
C GLN A 176 -32.97 -6.87 41.54
#